data_AF-A0A6B8VPM6-F1
#
_entry.id   AF-A0A6B8VPM6-F1
#
_cell.length_a   1.000
_cell.length_b   1.000
_cell.length_c   1.000
_cell.angle_alpha   90.00
_cell.angle_beta   90.00
_cell.angle_gamma   90.00
#
_symmetry.space_group_name_H-M   'P 1'
#
loop_
_entity.id
_entity.type
_entity.pdbx_description
1 polymer ?
#
loop_
_entity_poly.entity_id
_entity_poly.type
_entity_poly.pdbx_seq_one_letter_code
_entity_poly.pdbx_strand_id
1 'polypeptide(L)'
;MLVGVGLAVVTTAIDDALGHDAELPFTLAMSSNAATWLLSTVAGAMITTVGVVFSLTVVSLQLASDQFSPRVMRSFIRDRLSQRVIGLLVATFFYCVLVLPNVSGETTDPAPRVSLTAAVVLTLITVIGILSHLDHLAHGLQVGNVARGISAEGARVAAKLGTVPPGLSAVDPADFHEVPDDALRIVSPFNGWVTQVDARHLFKSIPSGTRVRMETRVGAYIHSGEPLLRVWPVPKQKPKKLAEAVEISAMRAMLQDTDFAIRQLVDIGLRALSSNDPTTAIEVILRLGSLLRTVLTTPLAPEALQDGEDRVLIQP
;
A
#
# COMPACT_ATOMS: atom_id res chain seq x y z
N MET A 1 -23.15 -5.44 -6.78
CA MET A 1 -24.57 -5.16 -6.44
C MET A 1 -25.32 -4.54 -7.62
N LEU A 2 -25.15 -3.25 -7.95
CA LEU A 2 -25.92 -2.57 -9.01
C LEU A 2 -25.88 -3.29 -10.37
N VAL A 3 -24.72 -3.81 -10.76
CA VAL A 3 -24.58 -4.63 -11.98
C VAL A 3 -25.42 -5.91 -11.93
N GLY A 4 -25.45 -6.60 -10.80
CA GLY A 4 -26.26 -7.82 -10.62
C GLY A 4 -27.76 -7.54 -10.62
N VAL A 5 -28.17 -6.44 -9.99
CA VAL A 5 -29.57 -5.98 -10.00
C VAL A 5 -30.00 -5.61 -11.42
N GLY A 6 -29.18 -4.82 -12.13
CA GLY A 6 -29.46 -4.43 -13.51
C GLY A 6 -29.53 -5.62 -14.45
N LEU A 7 -28.62 -6.59 -14.29
CA LEU A 7 -28.64 -7.82 -15.08
C LEU A 7 -29.91 -8.63 -14.82
N ALA A 8 -30.33 -8.78 -13.55
CA ALA A 8 -31.54 -9.52 -13.20
C ALA A 8 -32.79 -8.89 -13.82
N VAL A 9 -32.95 -7.56 -13.71
CA VAL A 9 -34.10 -6.86 -14.31
C VAL A 9 -34.12 -7.01 -15.83
N VAL A 10 -32.95 -6.94 -16.47
CA VAL A 10 -32.85 -7.09 -17.94
C VAL A 10 -33.18 -8.51 -18.36
N THR A 11 -32.63 -9.54 -17.70
CA THR A 11 -32.89 -10.94 -18.10
C THR A 11 -34.34 -11.33 -17.85
N THR A 12 -34.95 -10.88 -16.76
CA THR A 12 -36.36 -11.16 -16.47
C THR A 12 -37.29 -10.45 -17.46
N ALA A 13 -37.01 -9.19 -17.80
CA ALA A 13 -37.78 -8.47 -18.82
C ALA A 13 -37.66 -9.10 -20.22
N ILE A 14 -36.51 -9.70 -20.52
CA ILE A 14 -36.30 -10.47 -21.77
C ILE A 14 -37.11 -11.76 -21.74
N ASP A 15 -37.07 -12.52 -20.64
CA ASP A 15 -37.87 -13.74 -20.47
C ASP A 15 -39.39 -13.45 -20.57
N ASP A 16 -39.87 -12.37 -19.95
CA ASP A 16 -41.27 -11.92 -20.02
C ASP A 16 -41.68 -11.53 -21.45
N ALA A 17 -40.78 -10.92 -22.23
CA ALA A 17 -41.04 -10.48 -23.59
C ALA A 17 -41.02 -11.62 -24.63
N LEU A 18 -40.18 -12.63 -24.42
CA LEU A 18 -40.04 -13.78 -25.32
C LEU A 18 -41.03 -14.91 -25.02
N GLY A 19 -41.55 -14.96 -23.80
CA GLY A 19 -42.37 -16.06 -23.31
C GLY A 19 -41.50 -17.25 -22.86
N HIS A 20 -41.93 -17.89 -21.77
CA HIS A 20 -41.19 -18.95 -21.09
C HIS A 20 -40.94 -20.22 -21.95
N ASP A 21 -41.68 -20.38 -23.05
CA ASP A 21 -41.58 -21.52 -23.98
C ASP A 21 -40.69 -21.27 -25.21
N ALA A 22 -40.12 -20.08 -25.38
CA ALA A 22 -39.31 -19.76 -26.56
C ALA A 22 -38.04 -20.63 -26.63
N GLU A 23 -37.88 -21.37 -27.74
CA GLU A 23 -36.66 -22.11 -28.06
C GLU A 23 -35.57 -21.18 -28.59
N LEU A 24 -34.75 -20.67 -27.68
CA LEU A 24 -33.58 -19.87 -28.00
C LEU A 24 -32.32 -20.77 -28.07
N PRO A 25 -31.52 -20.69 -29.14
CA PRO A 25 -30.25 -21.41 -29.21
C PRO A 25 -29.31 -20.93 -28.09
N PHE A 26 -28.54 -21.87 -27.52
CA PHE A 26 -27.60 -21.64 -26.40
C PHE A 26 -28.21 -21.28 -25.04
N THR A 27 -29.53 -21.47 -24.85
CA THR A 27 -30.17 -21.34 -23.54
C THR A 27 -30.35 -22.69 -22.84
N LEU A 28 -30.27 -22.68 -21.51
CA LEU A 28 -30.46 -23.86 -20.67
C LEU A 28 -31.95 -24.04 -20.36
N ALA A 29 -32.51 -25.19 -20.74
CA ALA A 29 -33.85 -25.59 -20.34
C ALA A 29 -33.78 -26.45 -19.07
N MET A 30 -34.56 -26.08 -18.06
CA MET A 30 -34.74 -26.89 -16.85
C MET A 30 -36.14 -26.65 -16.27
N SER A 31 -36.59 -27.56 -15.42
CA SER A 31 -37.85 -27.40 -14.69
C SER A 31 -37.73 -26.33 -13.60
N SER A 32 -38.86 -25.72 -13.24
CA SER A 32 -38.94 -24.71 -12.18
C SER A 32 -38.43 -25.21 -10.83
N ASN A 33 -38.59 -26.50 -10.53
CA ASN A 33 -38.00 -27.12 -9.34
C ASN A 33 -36.46 -27.13 -9.38
N ALA A 34 -35.86 -27.55 -10.51
CA ALA A 34 -34.41 -27.57 -10.67
C ALA A 34 -33.82 -26.14 -10.65
N ALA A 35 -34.52 -25.19 -11.27
CA ALA A 35 -34.19 -23.77 -11.29
C ALA A 35 -34.14 -23.18 -9.87
N THR A 36 -35.20 -23.40 -9.09
CA THR A 36 -35.31 -22.91 -7.71
C THR A 36 -34.19 -23.49 -6.85
N TRP A 37 -33.92 -24.79 -6.99
CA TRP A 37 -32.84 -25.46 -6.26
C TRP A 37 -31.46 -24.90 -6.61
N LEU A 38 -31.17 -24.70 -7.91
CA LEU A 38 -29.90 -24.13 -8.38
C LEU A 38 -29.73 -22.71 -7.87
N LEU A 39 -30.71 -21.82 -8.08
CA LEU A 39 -30.63 -20.43 -7.68
C LEU A 39 -30.48 -20.27 -6.15
N SER A 40 -31.21 -21.07 -5.38
CA SER A 40 -31.12 -21.06 -3.90
C SER A 40 -29.76 -21.57 -3.43
N THR A 41 -29.24 -22.65 -4.03
CA THR A 41 -27.94 -23.22 -3.70
C THR A 41 -26.82 -22.23 -4.01
N VAL A 42 -26.85 -21.60 -5.19
CA VAL A 42 -25.89 -20.58 -5.58
C VAL A 42 -25.97 -19.37 -4.65
N ALA A 43 -27.17 -18.83 -4.38
CA ALA A 43 -27.33 -17.71 -3.46
C ALA A 43 -26.77 -18.02 -2.06
N GLY A 44 -27.10 -19.19 -1.51
CA GLY A 44 -26.58 -19.64 -0.21
C GLY A 44 -25.05 -19.80 -0.19
N ALA A 45 -24.47 -20.36 -1.25
CA ALA A 45 -23.03 -20.47 -1.39
C ALA A 45 -22.36 -19.09 -1.46
N MET A 46 -22.90 -18.18 -2.28
CA MET A 46 -22.33 -16.83 -2.46
C MET A 46 -22.32 -16.02 -1.17
N ILE A 47 -23.42 -16.01 -0.39
CA ILE A 47 -23.45 -15.26 0.87
C ILE A 47 -22.46 -15.82 1.90
N THR A 48 -22.32 -17.15 1.94
CA THR A 48 -21.35 -17.82 2.81
C THR A 48 -19.92 -17.48 2.40
N THR A 49 -19.61 -17.55 1.10
CA THR A 49 -18.28 -17.21 0.57
C THR A 49 -17.93 -15.73 0.78
N VAL A 50 -18.90 -14.80 0.67
CA VAL A 50 -18.68 -13.39 1.03
C VAL A 50 -18.22 -13.25 2.48
N GLY A 51 -18.87 -13.97 3.41
CA GLY A 51 -18.46 -14.00 4.82
C GLY A 51 -17.05 -14.54 5.02
N VAL A 52 -16.69 -15.64 4.36
CA VAL A 52 -15.34 -16.23 4.41
C VAL A 52 -14.29 -15.26 3.86
N VAL A 53 -14.52 -14.66 2.68
CA VAL A 53 -13.60 -13.70 2.05
C VAL A 53 -13.44 -12.46 2.93
N PHE A 54 -14.52 -11.94 3.51
CA PHE A 54 -14.45 -10.81 4.44
C PHE A 54 -13.65 -11.17 5.70
N SER A 55 -13.92 -12.32 6.31
CA SER A 55 -13.16 -12.79 7.48
C SER A 55 -11.68 -12.97 7.16
N LEU A 56 -11.34 -13.58 6.02
CA LEU A 56 -9.95 -13.78 5.60
C LEU A 56 -9.27 -12.44 5.30
N THR A 57 -9.99 -11.47 4.72
CA THR A 57 -9.48 -10.11 4.50
C THR A 57 -9.17 -9.43 5.83
N VAL A 58 -10.05 -9.56 6.83
CA VAL A 58 -9.82 -9.01 8.18
C VAL A 58 -8.63 -9.69 8.86
N VAL A 59 -8.51 -11.01 8.79
CA VAL A 59 -7.36 -11.75 9.34
C VAL A 59 -6.07 -11.35 8.63
N SER A 60 -6.10 -11.22 7.30
CA SER A 60 -4.96 -10.73 6.52
C SER A 60 -4.58 -9.30 6.93
N LEU A 61 -5.56 -8.44 7.15
CA LEU A 61 -5.37 -7.07 7.65
C LEU A 61 -4.73 -7.06 9.04
N GLN A 62 -5.19 -7.92 9.94
CA GLN A 62 -4.63 -8.08 11.28
C GLN A 62 -3.18 -8.56 11.23
N LEU A 63 -2.91 -9.64 10.47
CA LEU A 63 -1.57 -10.16 10.26
C LEU A 63 -0.64 -9.14 9.60
N ALA A 64 -1.16 -8.32 8.70
CA ALA A 64 -0.42 -7.23 8.07
C ALA A 64 -0.18 -6.06 9.03
N SER A 65 -1.11 -5.71 9.92
CA SER A 65 -0.90 -4.73 11.00
C SER A 65 0.18 -5.20 11.97
N ASP A 66 0.21 -6.49 12.28
CA ASP A 66 1.21 -7.10 13.17
C ASP A 66 2.59 -7.23 12.51
N GLN A 67 2.65 -7.23 11.17
CA GLN A 67 3.87 -7.46 10.39
C GLN A 67 4.41 -6.22 9.67
N PHE A 68 3.58 -5.21 9.39
CA PHE A 68 3.93 -4.07 8.54
C PHE A 68 3.45 -2.73 9.09
N SER A 69 4.33 -1.74 9.00
CA SER A 69 4.05 -0.32 9.29
C SER A 69 2.85 0.20 8.45
N PRO A 70 1.91 1.00 9.02
CA PRO A 70 0.69 1.56 8.39
C PRO A 70 0.76 2.17 6.99
N ARG A 71 1.95 2.29 6.37
CA ARG A 71 2.11 2.69 4.95
C ARG A 71 1.88 1.54 3.97
N VAL A 72 2.24 0.30 4.32
CA VAL A 72 1.95 -0.91 3.53
C VAL A 72 0.44 -1.22 3.57
N MET A 73 -0.20 -0.88 4.69
CA MET A 73 -1.65 -0.97 4.90
C MET A 73 -2.48 -0.24 3.82
N ARG A 74 -2.01 0.94 3.38
CA ARG A 74 -2.69 1.71 2.32
C ARG A 74 -2.65 1.01 0.95
N SER A 75 -1.67 0.14 0.70
CA SER A 75 -1.61 -0.67 -0.53
C SER A 75 -2.56 -1.88 -0.46
N PHE A 76 -2.67 -2.53 0.71
CA PHE A 76 -3.56 -3.68 0.91
C PHE A 76 -5.05 -3.28 0.85
N ILE A 77 -5.43 -2.15 1.46
CA ILE A 77 -6.81 -1.62 1.37
C ILE A 77 -7.19 -1.24 -0.08
N ARG A 78 -6.19 -1.03 -0.95
CA ARG A 78 -6.38 -0.65 -2.36
C ARG A 78 -6.26 -1.83 -3.32
N ASP A 79 -6.28 -3.07 -2.84
CA ASP A 79 -6.29 -4.22 -3.73
C ASP A 79 -7.61 -4.27 -4.51
N ARG A 80 -7.51 -3.82 -5.77
CA ARG A 80 -8.62 -3.77 -6.72
C ARG A 80 -9.10 -5.18 -7.09
N LEU A 81 -8.27 -6.22 -6.94
CA LEU A 81 -8.67 -7.58 -7.25
C LEU A 81 -9.64 -8.11 -6.19
N SER A 82 -9.29 -7.97 -4.90
CA SER A 82 -10.16 -8.31 -3.78
C SER A 82 -11.53 -7.61 -3.87
N GLN A 83 -11.53 -6.31 -4.18
CA GLN A 83 -12.77 -5.54 -4.33
C GLN A 83 -13.63 -6.00 -5.51
N ARG A 84 -13.01 -6.39 -6.64
CA ARG A 84 -13.73 -6.95 -7.80
C ARG A 84 -14.40 -8.27 -7.47
N VAL A 85 -13.69 -9.17 -6.77
CA VAL A 85 -14.21 -10.51 -6.45
C VAL A 85 -15.33 -10.43 -5.41
N ILE A 86 -15.20 -9.58 -4.39
CA ILE A 86 -16.30 -9.29 -3.46
C ILE A 86 -17.50 -8.68 -4.22
N GLY A 87 -17.24 -7.72 -5.11
CA GLY A 87 -18.29 -7.10 -5.92
C GLY A 87 -19.04 -8.09 -6.81
N LEU A 88 -18.32 -9.07 -7.37
CA LEU A 88 -18.84 -10.16 -8.20
C LEU A 88 -19.67 -11.15 -7.37
N LEU A 89 -19.15 -11.63 -6.24
CA LEU A 89 -19.87 -12.49 -5.30
C LEU A 89 -21.21 -11.88 -4.88
N VAL A 90 -21.20 -10.60 -4.49
CA VAL A 90 -22.41 -9.87 -4.09
C VAL A 90 -23.34 -9.67 -5.29
N ALA A 91 -22.82 -9.38 -6.48
CA ALA A 91 -23.65 -9.26 -7.69
C ALA A 91 -24.37 -10.57 -8.02
N THR A 92 -23.67 -11.71 -7.97
CA THR A 92 -24.21 -13.04 -8.21
C THR A 92 -25.26 -13.43 -7.18
N PHE A 93 -25.03 -13.13 -5.90
CA PHE A 93 -26.01 -13.31 -4.84
C PHE A 93 -27.32 -12.56 -5.13
N PHE A 94 -27.23 -11.24 -5.36
CA PHE A 94 -28.42 -10.42 -5.63
C PHE A 94 -29.12 -10.84 -6.92
N TYR A 95 -28.37 -11.23 -7.95
CA TYR A 95 -28.93 -11.76 -9.18
C TYR A 95 -29.80 -13.00 -8.92
N CYS A 96 -29.26 -14.01 -8.21
CA CYS A 96 -30.00 -15.24 -7.92
C CYS A 96 -31.24 -14.98 -7.05
N VAL A 97 -31.15 -14.10 -6.04
CA VAL A 97 -32.28 -13.76 -5.16
C VAL A 97 -33.37 -12.98 -5.89
N LEU A 98 -33.01 -12.12 -6.85
CA LEU A 98 -34.00 -11.34 -7.61
C LEU A 98 -34.65 -12.13 -8.75
N VAL A 99 -33.99 -13.17 -9.27
CA VAL A 99 -34.57 -14.07 -10.27
C VAL A 99 -35.50 -15.11 -9.64
N LEU A 100 -35.24 -15.54 -8.39
CA LEU A 100 -36.03 -16.54 -7.66
C LEU A 100 -37.56 -16.30 -7.69
N PRO A 101 -38.07 -15.08 -7.44
CA PRO A 101 -39.51 -14.81 -7.50
C PRO A 101 -40.15 -14.97 -8.88
N ASN A 102 -39.35 -14.96 -9.96
CA ASN A 102 -39.83 -15.08 -11.34
C ASN A 102 -39.87 -16.54 -11.83
N VAL A 103 -39.48 -17.50 -10.99
CA VAL A 103 -39.63 -18.92 -11.29
C VAL A 103 -41.03 -19.38 -10.88
N SER A 104 -41.72 -20.13 -11.75
CA SER A 104 -43.06 -20.64 -11.47
C SER A 104 -43.10 -21.49 -10.19
N GLY A 105 -44.20 -21.35 -9.43
CA GLY A 105 -44.47 -22.17 -8.25
C GLY A 105 -44.84 -23.63 -8.59
N GLU A 106 -45.27 -23.90 -9.83
CA GLU A 106 -45.52 -25.26 -10.31
C GLU A 106 -44.19 -25.92 -10.72
N THR A 107 -43.91 -27.08 -10.13
CA THR A 107 -42.58 -27.72 -10.21
C THR A 107 -42.20 -28.21 -11.60
N THR A 108 -43.20 -28.54 -12.43
CA THR A 108 -43.04 -29.08 -13.78
C THR A 108 -42.95 -28.01 -14.85
N ASP A 109 -43.31 -26.76 -14.54
CA ASP A 109 -43.31 -25.68 -15.50
C ASP A 109 -41.89 -25.36 -15.99
N PRO A 110 -41.74 -24.96 -17.26
CA PRO A 110 -40.48 -24.50 -17.79
C PRO A 110 -40.04 -23.21 -17.09
N ALA A 111 -38.81 -23.20 -16.59
CA ALA A 111 -38.24 -22.05 -15.91
C ALA A 111 -37.76 -20.97 -16.90
N PRO A 112 -37.60 -19.70 -16.47
CA PRO A 112 -37.08 -18.61 -17.30
C PRO A 112 -35.67 -18.91 -17.83
N ARG A 113 -35.58 -19.17 -19.14
CA ARG A 113 -34.39 -19.75 -19.79
C ARG A 113 -33.22 -18.76 -19.85
N VAL A 114 -33.47 -17.49 -20.15
CA VAL A 114 -32.41 -16.47 -20.26
C VAL A 114 -31.84 -16.18 -18.88
N SER A 115 -32.71 -15.97 -17.89
CA SER A 115 -32.30 -15.68 -16.52
C SER A 115 -31.49 -16.82 -15.89
N LEU A 116 -31.85 -18.08 -16.15
CA LEU A 116 -31.05 -19.23 -15.69
C LEU A 116 -29.71 -19.36 -16.38
N THR A 117 -29.68 -19.19 -17.70
CA THR A 117 -28.43 -19.28 -18.45
C THR A 117 -27.45 -18.22 -17.96
N ALA A 118 -27.92 -16.99 -17.75
CA ALA A 118 -27.14 -15.93 -17.15
C ALA A 118 -26.74 -16.23 -15.69
N ALA A 119 -27.60 -16.88 -14.89
CA ALA A 119 -27.24 -17.33 -13.54
C ALA A 119 -26.03 -18.28 -13.55
N VAL A 120 -26.05 -19.27 -14.43
CA VAL A 120 -24.98 -20.27 -14.57
C VAL A 120 -23.69 -19.64 -15.06
N VAL A 121 -23.76 -18.79 -16.09
CA VAL A 121 -22.59 -18.05 -16.61
C VAL A 121 -21.99 -17.16 -15.53
N LEU A 122 -22.82 -16.40 -14.83
CA LEU A 122 -22.39 -15.52 -13.75
C LEU A 122 -21.75 -16.30 -12.59
N THR A 123 -22.31 -17.47 -12.26
CA THR A 123 -21.74 -18.38 -11.26
C THR A 123 -20.35 -18.86 -11.69
N LEU A 124 -20.18 -19.29 -12.95
CA LEU A 124 -18.90 -19.75 -13.47
C LEU A 124 -17.83 -18.63 -13.42
N ILE A 125 -18.19 -17.42 -13.87
CA ILE A 125 -17.30 -16.25 -13.79
C ILE A 125 -16.92 -15.97 -12.33
N THR A 126 -17.87 -16.12 -11.40
CA THR A 126 -17.64 -15.93 -9.97
C THR A 126 -16.67 -16.96 -9.40
N VAL A 127 -16.84 -18.24 -9.74
CA VAL A 127 -15.92 -19.31 -9.33
C VAL A 127 -14.51 -19.06 -9.83
N ILE A 128 -14.34 -18.68 -11.10
CA ILE A 128 -13.02 -18.33 -11.66
C ILE A 128 -12.42 -17.12 -10.91
N GLY A 129 -13.23 -16.11 -10.60
CA GLY A 129 -12.80 -14.96 -9.81
C GLY A 129 -12.31 -15.34 -8.40
N ILE A 130 -13.02 -16.25 -7.74
CA ILE A 130 -12.61 -16.78 -6.42
C ILE A 130 -11.27 -17.52 -6.54
N LEU A 131 -11.12 -18.42 -7.51
CA LEU A 131 -9.88 -19.17 -7.71
C LEU A 131 -8.69 -18.23 -8.00
N SER A 132 -8.88 -17.20 -8.83
CA SER A 132 -7.87 -16.18 -9.09
C SER A 132 -7.52 -15.37 -7.84
N HIS A 133 -8.49 -15.08 -6.98
CA HIS A 133 -8.26 -14.39 -5.72
C HIS A 133 -7.45 -15.25 -4.74
N LEU A 134 -7.77 -16.54 -4.63
CA LEU A 134 -7.00 -17.48 -3.81
C LEU A 134 -5.56 -17.59 -4.29
N ASP A 135 -5.35 -17.69 -5.60
CA ASP A 135 -4.01 -17.70 -6.19
C ASP A 135 -3.25 -16.40 -5.89
N HIS A 136 -3.90 -15.24 -6.02
CA HIS A 136 -3.30 -13.95 -5.70
C HIS A 136 -2.92 -13.83 -4.22
N LEU A 137 -3.80 -14.26 -3.31
CA LEU A 137 -3.52 -14.27 -1.87
C LEU A 137 -2.34 -15.20 -1.56
N ALA A 138 -2.30 -16.39 -2.15
CA ALA A 138 -1.19 -17.33 -1.97
C ALA A 138 0.15 -16.75 -2.46
N HIS A 139 0.16 -16.04 -3.59
CA HIS A 139 1.36 -15.39 -4.12
C HIS A 139 1.75 -14.11 -3.35
N GLY A 140 0.79 -13.34 -2.83
CA GLY A 140 1.04 -12.15 -2.02
C GLY A 140 1.64 -12.47 -0.65
N LEU A 141 1.36 -13.66 -0.12
CA LEU A 141 1.89 -14.16 1.15
C LEU A 141 3.26 -14.84 1.05
N GLN A 142 3.82 -15.01 -0.16
CA GLN A 142 5.21 -15.42 -0.27
C GLN A 142 6.08 -14.30 0.30
N VAL A 143 6.64 -14.54 1.48
CA VAL A 143 7.52 -13.63 2.21
C VAL A 143 8.66 -13.11 1.31
N GLY A 144 9.07 -13.89 0.32
CA GLY A 144 9.99 -13.49 -0.75
C GLY A 144 9.55 -12.26 -1.57
N ASN A 145 8.25 -12.11 -1.89
CA ASN A 145 7.74 -10.96 -2.64
C ASN A 145 7.82 -9.66 -1.85
N VAL A 146 7.55 -9.74 -0.55
CA VAL A 146 7.68 -8.62 0.37
C VAL A 146 9.14 -8.23 0.53
N ALA A 147 10.03 -9.19 0.78
CA ALA A 147 11.47 -8.93 0.88
C ALA A 147 12.02 -8.32 -0.42
N ARG A 148 11.55 -8.80 -1.58
CA ARG A 148 11.86 -8.20 -2.89
C ARG A 148 11.38 -6.74 -2.99
N GLY A 149 10.14 -6.47 -2.59
CA GLY A 149 9.57 -5.12 -2.61
C GLY A 149 10.37 -4.13 -1.74
N ILE A 150 10.68 -4.53 -0.51
CA ILE A 150 11.47 -3.73 0.45
C ILE A 150 12.88 -3.47 -0.09
N SER A 151 13.55 -4.52 -0.61
CA SER A 151 14.89 -4.38 -1.20
C SER A 151 14.89 -3.42 -2.40
N ALA A 152 13.89 -3.52 -3.28
CA ALA A 152 13.77 -2.63 -4.44
C ALA A 152 13.45 -1.18 -4.04
N GLU A 153 12.61 -0.96 -3.03
CA GLU A 153 12.33 0.37 -2.49
C GLU A 153 13.57 0.98 -1.84
N GLY A 154 14.26 0.21 -1.00
CA GLY A 154 15.51 0.62 -0.37
C GLY A 154 16.58 0.99 -1.40
N ALA A 155 16.71 0.20 -2.47
CA ALA A 155 17.66 0.50 -3.56
C ALA A 155 17.30 1.80 -4.30
N ARG A 156 16.01 2.12 -4.49
CA ARG A 156 15.57 3.38 -5.10
C ARG A 156 15.86 4.59 -4.20
N VAL A 157 15.74 4.45 -2.89
CA VAL A 157 16.12 5.49 -1.93
C VAL A 157 17.63 5.65 -1.89
N ALA A 158 18.37 4.53 -1.83
CA ALA A 158 19.83 4.51 -1.84
C ALA A 158 20.41 5.22 -3.06
N ALA A 159 19.89 4.92 -4.26
CA ALA A 159 20.35 5.50 -5.52
C ALA A 159 20.21 7.03 -5.60
N LYS A 160 19.41 7.64 -4.70
CA LYS A 160 19.22 9.09 -4.62
C LYS A 160 20.07 9.75 -3.53
N LEU A 161 20.76 8.99 -2.67
CA LEU A 161 21.54 9.55 -1.55
C LEU A 161 22.58 10.57 -2.04
N GLY A 162 23.38 10.21 -3.04
CA GLY A 162 24.41 11.10 -3.59
C GLY A 162 23.92 12.15 -4.57
N THR A 163 22.61 12.27 -4.83
CA THR A 163 22.10 13.26 -5.78
C THR A 163 21.93 14.62 -5.14
N VAL A 164 22.70 15.61 -5.61
CA VAL A 164 22.55 17.02 -5.21
C VAL A 164 21.25 17.57 -5.83
N PRO A 165 20.32 18.13 -5.03
CA PRO A 165 19.10 18.70 -5.57
C PRO A 165 19.37 19.86 -6.55
N PRO A 166 18.58 20.03 -7.63
CA PRO A 166 18.78 21.13 -8.57
C PRO A 166 18.73 22.49 -7.87
N GLY A 167 19.67 23.36 -8.20
CA GLY A 167 19.85 24.68 -7.60
C GLY A 167 20.75 24.70 -6.37
N LEU A 168 21.26 23.54 -5.94
CA LEU A 168 22.22 23.40 -4.86
C LEU A 168 23.56 22.86 -5.38
N SER A 169 24.62 23.10 -4.61
CA SER A 169 25.97 22.60 -4.82
C SER A 169 26.44 21.87 -3.57
N ALA A 170 27.18 20.77 -3.74
CA ALA A 170 27.92 20.15 -2.65
C ALA A 170 29.14 21.00 -2.31
N VAL A 171 29.39 21.25 -1.03
CA VAL A 171 30.55 21.99 -0.53
C VAL A 171 31.28 21.17 0.54
N ASP A 172 32.53 21.52 0.82
CA ASP A 172 33.30 20.83 1.85
C ASP A 172 32.74 21.17 3.25
N PRO A 173 32.28 20.18 4.04
CA PRO A 173 31.81 20.44 5.39
C PRO A 173 32.91 21.04 6.29
N ALA A 174 34.20 20.82 5.99
CA ALA A 174 35.34 21.35 6.75
C ALA A 174 35.32 22.88 6.82
N ASP A 175 34.78 23.54 5.81
CA ASP A 175 34.62 25.01 5.76
C ASP A 175 33.64 25.54 6.83
N PHE A 176 32.87 24.66 7.46
CA PHE A 176 31.77 25.02 8.37
C PHE A 176 31.75 24.25 9.70
N HIS A 177 32.89 23.66 10.10
CA HIS A 177 32.98 22.84 11.32
C HIS A 177 32.73 23.61 12.63
N GLU A 178 33.13 24.88 12.70
CA GLU A 178 32.92 25.71 13.88
C GLU A 178 31.49 26.22 13.95
N VAL A 179 30.74 25.71 14.93
CA VAL A 179 29.41 26.21 15.25
C VAL A 179 29.51 27.15 16.45
N PRO A 180 29.18 28.44 16.27
CA PRO A 180 29.24 29.42 17.34
C PRO A 180 28.40 29.03 18.56
N ASP A 181 28.86 29.39 19.75
CA ASP A 181 28.15 29.14 21.01
C ASP A 181 26.80 29.87 21.07
N ASP A 182 26.69 31.03 20.40
CA ASP A 182 25.49 31.84 20.30
C ASP A 182 24.53 31.41 19.17
N ALA A 183 24.82 30.30 18.47
CA ALA A 183 23.95 29.79 17.42
C ALA A 183 22.52 29.55 17.92
N LEU A 184 21.54 30.00 17.14
CA LEU A 184 20.13 29.84 17.45
C LEU A 184 19.76 28.36 17.38
N ARG A 185 19.27 27.81 18.49
CA ARG A 185 18.75 26.44 18.56
C ARG A 185 17.28 26.38 18.16
N ILE A 186 16.97 25.55 17.18
CA ILE A 186 15.61 25.16 16.83
C ILE A 186 15.39 23.75 17.38
N VAL A 187 14.40 23.61 18.26
CA VAL A 187 14.10 22.35 18.95
C VAL A 187 12.88 21.67 18.35
N SER A 188 12.77 20.36 18.55
CA SER A 188 11.59 19.61 18.14
C SER A 188 10.35 20.02 18.95
N PRO A 189 9.21 20.32 18.29
CA PRO A 189 7.97 20.63 18.99
C PRO A 189 7.23 19.39 19.51
N PHE A 190 7.57 18.17 19.05
CA PHE A 190 6.92 16.92 19.48
C PHE A 190 7.85 15.71 19.33
N ASN A 191 7.47 14.58 19.92
CA ASN A 191 8.22 13.33 19.81
C ASN A 191 7.95 12.63 18.47
N GLY A 192 8.97 12.01 17.86
CA GLY A 192 8.77 11.18 16.67
C GLY A 192 10.04 10.85 15.90
N TRP A 193 9.86 10.26 14.72
CA TRP A 193 10.92 9.92 13.79
C TRP A 193 11.14 11.05 12.78
N VAL A 194 12.39 11.44 12.57
CA VAL A 194 12.77 12.35 11.48
C VAL A 194 12.68 11.57 10.18
N THR A 195 11.68 11.88 9.35
CA THR A 195 11.38 11.10 8.14
C THR A 195 11.94 11.72 6.87
N GLN A 196 11.95 13.05 6.79
CA GLN A 196 12.46 13.79 5.64
C GLN A 196 13.00 15.16 6.05
N VAL A 197 13.85 15.70 5.18
CA VAL A 197 14.31 17.08 5.22
C VAL A 197 14.08 17.70 3.85
N ASP A 198 13.35 18.81 3.81
CA ASP A 198 13.21 19.62 2.60
C ASP A 198 14.23 20.76 2.64
N ALA A 199 15.41 20.50 2.06
CA ALA A 199 16.48 21.48 1.97
C ALA A 199 16.05 22.77 1.24
N ARG A 200 15.12 22.68 0.26
CA ARG A 200 14.64 23.86 -0.47
C ARG A 200 13.72 24.70 0.40
N HIS A 201 12.82 24.07 1.14
CA HIS A 201 11.97 24.78 2.09
C HIS A 201 12.80 25.41 3.22
N LEU A 202 13.84 24.70 3.68
CA LEU A 202 14.81 25.20 4.65
C LEU A 202 15.49 26.48 4.16
N PHE A 203 16.08 26.46 2.96
CA PHE A 203 16.78 27.63 2.41
C PHE A 203 15.85 28.83 2.17
N LYS A 204 14.62 28.60 1.70
CA LYS A 204 13.61 29.67 1.55
C LYS A 204 13.19 30.31 2.87
N SER A 205 13.38 29.61 3.98
CA SER A 205 12.96 30.05 5.31
C SER A 205 14.05 30.82 6.07
N ILE A 206 15.26 30.95 5.50
CA ILE A 206 16.39 31.63 6.14
C ILE A 206 16.97 32.75 5.26
N PRO A 207 17.55 33.80 5.86
CA PRO A 207 18.25 34.86 5.11
C PRO A 207 19.48 34.35 4.36
N SER A 208 19.92 35.09 3.34
CA SER A 208 21.18 34.85 2.62
C SER A 208 22.39 34.85 3.57
N GLY A 209 23.41 34.05 3.27
CA GLY A 209 24.61 33.89 4.11
C GLY A 209 24.40 33.12 5.44
N THR A 210 23.22 32.54 5.65
CA THR A 210 22.91 31.78 6.87
C THR A 210 23.38 30.33 6.74
N ARG A 211 24.01 29.81 7.79
CA ARG A 211 24.39 28.41 7.95
C ARG A 211 23.42 27.72 8.90
N VAL A 212 23.05 26.50 8.55
CA VAL A 212 22.18 25.64 9.34
C VAL A 212 22.86 24.29 9.47
N ARG A 213 23.13 23.84 10.70
CA ARG A 213 23.50 22.45 10.96
C ARG A 213 22.32 21.67 11.49
N MET A 214 22.11 20.51 10.92
CA MET A 214 21.23 19.49 11.45
C MET A 214 21.93 18.76 12.59
N GLU A 215 21.26 18.70 13.75
CA GLU A 215 21.74 17.98 14.94
C GLU A 215 21.25 16.53 14.98
N THR A 216 20.39 16.16 14.03
CA THR A 216 19.79 14.84 13.91
C THR A 216 19.76 14.42 12.45
N ARG A 217 19.81 13.10 12.22
CA ARG A 217 19.77 12.51 10.88
C ARG A 217 18.37 12.00 10.55
N VAL A 218 18.06 11.91 9.26
CA VAL A 218 16.90 11.15 8.81
C VAL A 218 16.99 9.71 9.32
N GLY A 219 15.86 9.20 9.81
CA GLY A 219 15.75 7.88 10.43
C GLY A 219 16.02 7.84 11.94
N ALA A 220 16.43 8.95 12.56
CA ALA A 220 16.57 9.04 14.01
C ALA A 220 15.22 9.33 14.70
N TYR A 221 15.06 8.85 15.93
CA TYR A 221 13.97 9.25 16.82
C TYR A 221 14.40 10.47 17.63
N ILE A 222 13.53 11.45 17.76
CA ILE A 222 13.78 12.69 18.49
C ILE A 222 12.66 12.97 19.50
N HIS A 223 13.03 13.48 20.67
CA HIS A 223 12.10 13.88 21.71
C HIS A 223 11.77 15.38 21.62
N SER A 224 10.59 15.73 22.11
CA SER A 224 10.16 17.12 22.25
C SER A 224 11.18 17.90 23.08
N GLY A 225 11.64 19.04 22.55
CA GLY A 225 12.65 19.90 23.18
C GLY A 225 14.10 19.57 22.81
N GLU A 226 14.38 18.44 22.16
CA GLU A 226 15.73 18.15 21.66
C GLU A 226 16.08 19.04 20.46
N PRO A 227 17.36 19.44 20.28
CA PRO A 227 17.79 20.24 19.14
C PRO A 227 17.57 19.51 17.80
N LEU A 228 16.88 20.16 16.87
CA LEU A 228 16.79 19.75 15.46
C LEU A 228 17.87 20.42 14.63
N LEU A 229 18.00 21.74 14.79
CA LEU A 229 18.86 22.59 13.97
C LEU A 229 19.62 23.59 14.85
N ARG A 230 20.84 23.90 14.47
CA ARG A 230 21.58 25.10 14.91
C ARG A 230 21.72 26.05 13.73
N VAL A 231 21.46 27.34 13.94
CA VAL A 231 21.42 28.37 12.89
C VAL A 231 22.34 29.51 13.26
N TRP A 232 23.25 29.90 12.35
CA TRP A 232 24.15 31.03 12.56
C TRP A 232 24.50 31.75 11.23
N PRO A 233 24.76 33.08 11.27
CA PRO A 233 24.56 33.99 12.40
C PRO A 233 23.08 34.07 12.80
N VAL A 234 22.79 34.49 14.04
CA VAL A 234 21.40 34.55 14.54
C VAL A 234 20.60 35.54 13.70
N PRO A 235 19.52 35.11 13.00
CA PRO A 235 18.72 36.01 12.20
C PRO A 235 18.01 37.05 13.07
N LYS A 236 17.94 38.31 12.61
CA LYS A 236 17.25 39.40 13.31
C LYS A 236 15.78 39.10 13.63
N GLN A 237 15.13 38.31 12.77
CA GLN A 237 13.79 37.79 13.01
C GLN A 237 13.87 36.27 13.06
N LYS A 238 13.34 35.67 14.13
CA LYS A 238 13.32 34.21 14.25
C LYS A 238 12.55 33.64 13.05
N PRO A 239 13.17 32.76 12.25
CA PRO A 239 12.52 32.24 11.05
C PRO A 239 11.30 31.42 11.48
N LYS A 240 10.12 31.95 11.18
CA LYS A 240 8.86 31.24 11.40
C LYS A 240 8.89 30.02 10.48
N LYS A 241 8.53 28.86 11.02
CA LYS A 241 8.40 27.58 10.28
C LYS A 241 9.70 26.88 9.88
N LEU A 242 10.88 27.31 10.35
CA LEU A 242 12.12 26.59 10.04
C LEU A 242 12.10 25.13 10.53
N ALA A 243 11.45 24.85 11.65
CA ALA A 243 11.23 23.49 12.14
C ALA A 243 10.35 22.65 11.20
N GLU A 244 9.44 23.26 10.43
CA GLU A 244 8.56 22.55 9.47
C GLU A 244 9.35 22.01 8.25
N ALA A 245 10.57 22.49 8.02
CA ALA A 245 11.45 21.93 6.99
C ALA A 245 12.00 20.53 7.34
N VAL A 246 11.91 20.14 8.61
CA VAL A 246 12.25 18.79 9.10
C VAL A 246 10.95 18.07 9.43
N GLU A 247 10.60 17.06 8.62
CA GLU A 247 9.35 16.33 8.80
C GLU A 247 9.51 15.26 9.88
N ILE A 248 8.76 15.44 10.98
CA ILE A 248 8.70 14.50 12.09
C ILE A 248 7.37 13.76 12.04
N SER A 249 7.43 12.43 12.13
CA SER A 249 6.26 11.57 12.09
C SER A 249 6.22 10.62 13.28
N ALA A 250 5.03 10.19 13.68
CA ALA A 250 4.87 9.16 14.72
C ALA A 250 5.53 7.81 14.33
N MET A 251 5.80 7.61 13.03
CA MET A 251 6.32 6.35 12.50
C MET A 251 7.54 6.58 11.61
N ARG A 252 8.52 5.68 11.73
CA ARG A 252 9.66 5.61 10.84
C ARG A 252 9.23 5.23 9.42
N ALA A 253 9.90 5.76 8.41
CA ALA A 253 9.56 5.52 7.02
C ALA A 253 10.75 5.54 6.08
N MET A 254 10.68 4.71 5.03
CA MET A 254 11.69 4.58 3.98
C MET A 254 11.55 5.67 2.90
N LEU A 255 11.50 6.94 3.28
CA LEU A 255 11.39 8.05 2.31
C LEU A 255 12.77 8.56 1.88
N GLN A 256 13.61 8.89 2.86
CA GLN A 256 15.02 9.27 2.70
C GLN A 256 15.93 8.37 3.56
N ASP A 257 15.38 7.26 4.09
CA ASP A 257 16.02 6.40 5.08
C ASP A 257 16.23 4.99 4.50
N THR A 258 17.44 4.73 3.98
CA THR A 258 17.80 3.40 3.47
C THR A 258 18.07 2.40 4.60
N ASP A 259 18.51 2.88 5.77
CA ASP A 259 18.75 2.03 6.95
C ASP A 259 17.46 1.31 7.38
N PHE A 260 16.31 1.96 7.22
CA PHE A 260 15.03 1.31 7.51
C PHE A 260 14.74 0.11 6.60
N ALA A 261 15.15 0.13 5.33
CA ALA A 261 15.01 -1.02 4.43
C ALA A 261 15.85 -2.22 4.89
N ILE A 262 17.08 -1.97 5.32
CA ILE A 262 17.98 -2.97 5.89
C ILE A 262 17.34 -3.56 7.14
N ARG A 263 16.84 -2.71 8.05
CA ARG A 263 16.16 -3.14 9.27
C ARG A 263 14.98 -4.06 8.98
N GLN A 264 14.08 -3.66 8.06
CA GLN A 264 12.91 -4.48 7.72
C GLN A 264 13.29 -5.83 7.11
N LEU A 265 14.34 -5.89 6.27
CA LEU A 265 14.85 -7.15 5.75
C LEU A 265 15.41 -8.04 6.86
N VAL A 266 16.18 -7.47 7.81
CA VAL A 266 16.68 -8.21 8.98
C VAL A 266 15.53 -8.77 9.82
N ASP A 267 14.48 -7.99 10.07
CA ASP A 267 13.31 -8.44 10.83
C ASP A 267 12.60 -9.61 10.13
N ILE A 268 12.48 -9.59 8.80
CA ILE A 268 11.95 -10.72 8.01
C ILE A 268 12.86 -11.95 8.13
N GLY A 269 14.18 -11.76 8.04
CA GLY A 269 15.14 -12.85 8.18
C GLY A 269 15.08 -13.51 9.56
N LEU A 270 15.02 -12.70 10.63
CA LEU A 270 14.87 -13.20 12.01
C LEU A 270 13.56 -13.98 12.18
N ARG A 271 12.46 -13.49 11.61
CA ARG A 271 11.18 -14.19 11.64
C ARG A 271 11.24 -15.52 10.89
N ALA A 272 11.84 -15.55 9.70
CA ALA A 272 12.03 -16.77 8.93
C ALA A 272 12.84 -17.83 9.69
N LEU A 273 13.92 -17.41 10.36
CA LEU A 273 14.70 -18.29 11.23
C LEU A 273 13.87 -18.81 12.42
N SER A 274 13.04 -17.95 13.03
CA SER A 274 12.18 -18.36 14.16
C SER A 274 11.12 -19.39 13.77
N SER A 275 10.62 -19.36 12.52
CA SER A 275 9.66 -20.31 11.99
C SER A 275 10.30 -21.50 11.24
N ASN A 276 11.63 -21.65 11.34
CA ASN A 276 12.41 -22.69 10.64
C ASN A 276 12.18 -22.71 9.11
N ASP A 277 12.14 -21.53 8.49
CA ASP A 277 12.07 -21.33 7.03
C ASP A 277 13.44 -20.87 6.48
N PRO A 278 14.35 -21.82 6.18
CA PRO A 278 15.68 -21.49 5.70
C PRO A 278 15.68 -20.87 4.30
N THR A 279 14.67 -21.17 3.46
CA THR A 279 14.58 -20.65 2.09
C THR A 279 14.37 -19.14 2.12
N THR A 280 13.43 -18.67 2.94
CA THR A 280 13.18 -17.23 3.12
C THR A 280 14.38 -16.54 3.77
N ALA A 281 15.03 -17.16 4.76
CA ALA A 281 16.23 -16.58 5.38
C ALA A 281 17.38 -16.39 4.37
N ILE A 282 17.62 -17.38 3.51
CA ILE A 282 18.61 -17.28 2.42
C ILE A 282 18.23 -16.17 1.44
N GLU A 283 16.94 -16.08 1.05
CA GLU A 283 16.49 -15.00 0.17
C GLU A 283 16.76 -13.62 0.77
N VAL A 284 16.42 -13.40 2.05
CA VAL A 284 16.71 -12.15 2.76
C VAL A 284 18.20 -11.80 2.72
N ILE A 285 19.09 -12.76 2.96
CA ILE A 285 20.55 -12.54 2.91
C ILE A 285 20.98 -12.08 1.51
N LEU A 286 20.49 -12.71 0.46
CA LEU A 286 20.80 -12.33 -0.93
C LEU A 286 20.28 -10.92 -1.26
N ARG A 287 19.09 -10.56 -0.77
CA ARG A 287 18.50 -9.21 -0.94
C ARG A 287 19.27 -8.15 -0.17
N LEU A 288 19.69 -8.44 1.06
CA LEU A 288 20.55 -7.58 1.86
C LEU A 288 21.88 -7.33 1.14
N GLY A 289 22.52 -8.38 0.61
CA GLY A 289 23.75 -8.23 -0.17
C GLY A 289 23.57 -7.32 -1.40
N SER A 290 22.46 -7.46 -2.11
CA SER A 290 22.11 -6.62 -3.27
C SER A 290 21.90 -5.14 -2.88
N LEU A 291 21.18 -4.90 -1.78
CA LEU A 291 20.93 -3.56 -1.26
C LEU A 291 22.23 -2.91 -0.76
N LEU A 292 23.03 -3.64 0.02
CA LEU A 292 24.32 -3.16 0.52
C LEU A 292 25.28 -2.82 -0.61
N ARG A 293 25.32 -3.62 -1.68
CA ARG A 293 26.10 -3.27 -2.88
C ARG A 293 25.65 -1.92 -3.43
N THR A 294 24.35 -1.68 -3.53
CA THR A 294 23.81 -0.39 -4.01
C THR A 294 24.24 0.76 -3.11
N VAL A 295 24.09 0.61 -1.79
CA VAL A 295 24.52 1.62 -0.80
C VAL A 295 26.02 1.92 -0.90
N LEU A 296 26.86 0.88 -0.97
CA LEU A 296 28.32 1.02 -0.99
C LEU A 296 28.89 1.54 -2.32
N THR A 297 28.13 1.43 -3.41
CA THR A 297 28.56 1.91 -4.74
C THR A 297 27.91 3.23 -5.14
N THR A 298 26.91 3.70 -4.37
CA THR A 298 26.33 5.02 -4.57
C THR A 298 27.18 6.05 -3.82
N PRO A 299 27.50 7.20 -4.42
CA PRO A 299 28.12 8.30 -3.68
C PRO A 299 27.31 8.64 -2.43
N LEU A 300 28.00 8.91 -1.32
CA LEU A 300 27.35 9.33 -0.09
C LEU A 300 26.61 10.66 -0.30
N ALA A 301 25.57 10.89 0.50
CA ALA A 301 24.94 12.19 0.55
C ALA A 301 26.00 13.26 0.93
N PRO A 302 26.01 14.41 0.25
CA PRO A 302 26.93 15.48 0.59
C PRO A 302 26.64 15.96 2.02
N GLU A 303 27.68 15.98 2.86
CA GLU A 303 27.57 16.44 4.25
C GLU A 303 27.27 17.94 4.35
N ALA A 304 27.53 18.71 3.29
CA ALA A 304 27.13 20.11 3.21
C ALA A 304 26.59 20.48 1.82
N LEU A 305 25.50 21.24 1.83
CA LEU A 305 24.82 21.77 0.65
C LEU A 305 24.81 23.30 0.72
N GLN A 306 25.12 23.95 -0.39
CA GLN A 306 25.06 25.41 -0.53
C GLN A 306 24.14 25.80 -1.69
N ASP A 307 23.48 26.95 -1.60
CA ASP A 307 22.72 27.53 -2.70
C ASP A 307 23.33 28.83 -3.25
N GLY A 308 22.68 29.42 -4.26
CA GLY A 308 23.16 30.65 -4.91
C GLY A 308 23.15 31.92 -4.04
N GLU A 309 22.59 31.86 -2.82
CA GLU A 309 22.55 32.98 -1.87
C GLU A 309 23.52 32.78 -0.69
N ASP A 310 24.52 31.91 -0.84
CA ASP A 310 25.50 31.57 0.19
C ASP A 310 24.85 30.99 1.47
N ARG A 311 23.67 30.37 1.33
CA ARG A 311 23.04 29.63 2.43
C ARG A 311 23.59 28.22 2.46
N VAL A 312 23.92 27.73 3.65
CA VAL A 312 24.57 26.42 3.83
C VAL A 312 23.75 25.54 4.76
N LEU A 313 23.52 24.28 4.36
CA LEU A 313 22.94 23.22 5.17
C LEU A 313 23.99 22.14 5.41
N ILE A 314 24.36 21.94 6.67
CA ILE A 314 25.28 20.89 7.12
C ILE A 314 24.46 19.75 7.69
N GLN A 315 24.72 18.54 7.21
CA GLN A 315 24.04 17.31 7.58
C GLN A 315 25.00 16.42 8.39
N PRO A 316 24.49 15.67 9.38
CA PRO A 316 25.27 14.72 10.18
C PRO A 316 25.58 13.41 9.45
#